data_AF-A0A6L8UKS2-F1
#
_entry.id   AF-A0A6L8UKS2-F1
#
_cell.length_a   1.000
_cell.length_b   1.000
_cell.length_c   1.000
_cell.angle_alpha   90.00
_cell.angle_beta   90.00
_cell.angle_gamma   90.00
#
_symmetry.space_group_name_H-M   'P 1'
#
loop_
_entity.id
_entity.type
_entity.pdbx_description
1 polymer ?
#
loop_
_entity_poly.entity_id
_entity_poly.type
_entity_poly.pdbx_seq_one_letter_code
_entity_poly.pdbx_strand_id
1 'polypeptide(L)'
;LKPILDIQDLRRSKRIDFVGGIRGLNELAKRVSQGEMKVAFALYPVSMKQLMAIADSGNIMPPKTTWFEPKLRSGLVIHLLD
;
A
#
# COMPACT_ATOMS: atom_id res chain seq x y z
N LEU A 1 6.23 3.89 -13.07
CA LEU A 1 5.01 3.92 -13.92
C LEU A 1 5.07 4.97 -15.04
N LYS A 2 5.97 5.96 -14.95
CA LYS A 2 6.25 7.02 -15.92
C LYS A 2 6.20 6.64 -17.42
N PRO A 3 6.81 5.55 -17.92
CA PRO A 3 6.92 5.33 -19.37
C PRO A 3 5.60 4.94 -20.05
N ILE A 4 4.68 4.30 -19.32
CA ILE A 4 3.46 3.71 -19.92
C ILE A 4 2.21 4.39 -19.37
N LEU A 5 2.14 4.61 -18.05
CA LEU A 5 0.94 5.16 -17.41
C LEU A 5 1.01 6.67 -17.18
N ASP A 6 2.16 7.29 -17.48
CA ASP A 6 2.43 8.70 -17.19
C ASP A 6 2.13 9.08 -15.72
N ILE A 7 2.70 8.30 -14.80
CA ILE A 7 2.64 8.60 -13.37
C ILE A 7 4.06 8.89 -12.87
N GLN A 8 4.29 10.17 -12.58
CA GLN A 8 5.57 10.73 -12.18
C GLN A 8 5.87 10.52 -10.69
N ASP A 9 4.88 10.74 -9.83
CA ASP A 9 4.98 10.57 -8.38
C ASP A 9 3.78 9.79 -7.82
N LEU A 10 4.07 8.62 -7.22
CA LEU A 10 3.05 7.74 -6.63
C LEU A 10 2.33 8.36 -5.42
N ARG A 11 2.96 9.31 -4.72
CA ARG A 11 2.42 9.91 -3.49
C ARG A 11 1.52 11.10 -3.76
N ARG A 12 1.66 11.75 -4.91
CA ARG A 12 0.96 13.00 -5.26
C ARG A 12 0.02 12.86 -6.46
N SER A 13 0.17 11.82 -7.26
CA SER A 13 -0.67 11.62 -8.45
C SER A 13 -2.12 11.36 -8.05
N LYS A 14 -3.03 12.22 -8.54
CA LYS A 14 -4.48 12.03 -8.43
C LYS A 14 -5.01 10.86 -9.26
N ARG A 15 -4.17 10.29 -10.13
CA ARG A 15 -4.51 9.15 -11.01
C ARG A 15 -4.26 7.78 -10.35
N ILE A 16 -3.86 7.78 -9.08
CA ILE A 16 -3.67 6.57 -8.28
C ILE A 16 -4.63 6.61 -7.11
N ASP A 17 -5.27 5.47 -6.87
CA ASP A 17 -6.02 5.24 -5.63
C ASP A 17 -5.68 3.84 -5.08
N PHE A 18 -5.92 3.65 -3.79
CA PHE A 18 -5.58 2.43 -3.06
C PHE A 18 -6.82 1.80 -2.44
N VAL A 19 -6.98 0.50 -2.69
CA VAL A 19 -8.01 -0.30 -2.05
C VAL A 19 -7.44 -0.86 -0.74
N GLY A 20 -8.14 -0.61 0.36
CA GLY A 20 -7.75 -1.17 1.66
C GLY A 20 -7.90 -2.69 1.70
N GLY A 21 -7.01 -3.36 2.46
CA GLY A 21 -6.92 -4.83 2.52
C GLY A 21 -8.26 -5.52 2.80
N ILE A 22 -9.09 -4.94 3.67
CA ILE A 22 -10.42 -5.47 4.03
C ILE A 22 -11.38 -5.63 2.83
N ARG A 23 -11.23 -4.83 1.77
CA ARG A 23 -12.08 -4.94 0.57
C ARG A 23 -11.53 -5.97 -0.43
N GLY A 24 -10.22 -6.21 -0.41
CA GLY A 24 -9.54 -7.24 -1.19
C GLY A 24 -9.64 -7.07 -2.71
N LEU A 25 -9.45 -8.19 -3.42
CA LEU A 25 -9.39 -8.25 -4.89
C LEU A 25 -10.70 -7.91 -5.58
N ASN A 26 -11.85 -8.17 -4.93
CA ASN A 26 -13.17 -7.93 -5.50
C ASN A 26 -13.42 -6.45 -5.78
N GLU A 27 -13.00 -5.57 -4.86
CA GLU A 27 -13.11 -4.13 -5.05
C GLU A 27 -12.15 -3.63 -6.14
N LEU A 28 -10.94 -4.17 -6.24
CA LEU A 28 -10.02 -3.85 -7.34
C LEU A 28 -10.63 -4.20 -8.70
N ALA A 29 -11.20 -5.41 -8.83
CA ALA A 29 -11.85 -5.87 -10.05
C ALA A 29 -13.06 -5.00 -10.41
N LYS A 30 -13.89 -4.67 -9.41
CA LYS A 30 -15.07 -3.81 -9.57
C LYS A 30 -14.71 -2.44 -10.12
N ARG A 31 -13.70 -1.77 -9.57
CA ARG A 31 -13.29 -0.42 -10.03
C ARG A 31 -12.79 -0.41 -11.46
N VAL A 32 -12.16 -1.49 -11.92
CA VAL A 32 -11.73 -1.62 -13.32
C VAL A 32 -12.93 -1.92 -14.22
N SER A 33 -13.81 -2.84 -13.83
CA SER A 33 -14.97 -3.23 -14.65
C SER A 33 -16.00 -2.11 -14.80
N GLN A 34 -16.11 -1.23 -13.80
CA GLN A 34 -16.98 -0.04 -13.83
C GLN A 34 -16.35 1.15 -14.57
N GLY A 35 -15.09 1.03 -15.02
CA GLY A 35 -14.39 2.07 -15.76
C GLY A 35 -13.86 3.22 -14.89
N GLU A 36 -13.99 3.14 -13.56
CA GLU A 36 -13.42 4.12 -12.62
C GLU A 36 -11.89 4.15 -12.73
N MET A 37 -11.27 2.98 -12.91
CA MET A 37 -9.82 2.83 -13.08
C MET A 37 -9.50 2.07 -14.37
N LYS A 38 -8.35 2.36 -14.98
CA LYS A 38 -7.92 1.69 -16.23
C LYS A 38 -7.27 0.33 -15.99
N VAL A 39 -6.63 0.15 -14.83
CA VAL A 39 -5.92 -1.07 -14.46
C VAL A 39 -5.81 -1.14 -12.94
N ALA A 40 -5.75 -2.36 -12.41
CA ALA A 40 -5.49 -2.62 -11.01
C ALA A 40 -4.24 -3.51 -10.87
N PHE A 41 -3.49 -3.31 -9.79
CA PHE A 41 -2.35 -4.14 -9.43
C PHE A 41 -2.62 -4.78 -8.07
N ALA A 42 -2.52 -6.12 -8.02
CA ALA A 42 -2.51 -6.87 -6.78
C ALA A 42 -1.09 -7.39 -6.55
N LEU A 43 -0.57 -7.19 -5.35
CA LEU A 43 0.77 -7.61 -4.95
C LEU A 43 0.67 -8.76 -3.96
N TYR A 44 1.61 -9.70 -4.04
CA TYR A 44 1.70 -10.78 -3.07
C TYR A 44 2.08 -10.21 -1.69
N PRO A 45 1.44 -10.67 -0.59
CA PRO A 45 1.75 -10.16 0.74
C PRO A 45 3.20 -10.49 1.11
N VAL A 46 3.89 -9.52 1.71
CA VAL A 46 5.23 -9.75 2.27
C VAL A 46 5.12 -10.49 3.60
N SER A 47 6.03 -11.44 3.83
CA SER A 47 6.17 -12.07 5.14
C SER A 47 6.77 -11.10 6.18
N MET A 48 6.55 -11.36 7.47
CA MET A 48 7.20 -10.59 8.54
C MET A 48 8.73 -10.61 8.44
N LYS A 49 9.32 -11.75 8.05
CA LYS A 49 10.77 -11.86 7.88
C LYS A 49 11.28 -10.95 6.76
N GLN A 50 10.59 -10.89 5.62
CA GLN A 50 10.94 -10.00 4.52
C GLN A 50 10.78 -8.53 4.92
N LEU A 51 9.70 -8.21 5.65
CA LEU A 51 9.47 -6.86 6.14
C LEU A 51 10.62 -6.38 7.05
N MET A 52 11.04 -7.21 8.02
CA MET A 52 12.16 -6.90 8.90
C MET A 52 13.46 -6.73 8.11
N ALA A 53 13.77 -7.65 7.19
CA ALA A 53 14.97 -7.55 6.37
C ALA A 53 15.04 -6.27 5.51
N ILE A 54 13.90 -5.80 5.00
CA ILE A 54 13.83 -4.54 4.24
C ILE A 54 14.10 -3.35 5.17
N ALA A 55 13.51 -3.33 6.37
CA ALA A 55 13.75 -2.29 7.36
C ALA A 55 15.24 -2.23 7.77
N ASP A 56 15.84 -3.39 8.05
CA ASP A 56 17.25 -3.50 8.45
C ASP A 56 18.21 -3.05 7.33
N SER A 57 17.80 -3.23 6.06
CA SER A 57 18.60 -2.82 4.90
C SER A 57 18.61 -1.31 4.63
N GLY A 58 17.85 -0.51 5.38
CA GLY A 58 17.67 0.93 5.13
C GLY A 58 16.84 1.26 3.87
N ASN A 59 16.26 0.26 3.22
CA ASN A 59 15.37 0.44 2.08
C ASN A 59 13.95 0.78 2.52
N ILE A 60 13.19 1.39 1.60
CA ILE A 60 11.81 1.81 1.84
C ILE A 60 10.87 1.03 0.92
N MET A 61 9.83 0.44 1.52
CA MET A 61 8.74 -0.17 0.75
C MET A 61 8.01 0.89 -0.09
N PRO A 62 7.59 0.57 -1.32
CA PRO A 62 6.75 1.47 -2.08
C PRO A 62 5.48 1.85 -1.29
N PRO A 63 4.93 3.06 -1.49
CA PRO A 63 3.81 3.52 -0.69
C PRO A 63 2.61 2.59 -0.82
N LYS A 64 2.01 2.23 0.33
CA LYS A 64 0.74 1.50 0.45
C LYS A 64 0.74 0.08 -0.17
N THR A 65 1.90 -0.57 -0.26
CA THR A 65 2.01 -1.98 -0.71
C THR A 65 1.82 -3.02 0.40
N THR A 66 1.65 -2.57 1.66
CA THR A 66 1.43 -3.43 2.83
C THR A 66 0.20 -2.95 3.61
N TRP A 67 -0.60 -3.87 4.12
CA TRP A 67 -1.75 -3.60 4.98
C TRP A 67 -1.61 -4.38 6.30
N PHE A 68 -1.78 -3.69 7.43
CA PHE A 68 -1.74 -4.31 8.76
C PHE A 68 -3.13 -4.31 9.39
N GLU A 69 -3.44 -5.42 10.05
CA GLU A 69 -4.66 -5.60 10.81
C GLU A 69 -4.36 -6.17 12.21
N PRO A 70 -4.91 -5.58 13.28
CA PRO A 70 -5.71 -4.35 13.28
C PRO A 70 -4.87 -3.12 12.94
N LYS A 71 -5.51 -2.08 12.38
CA LYS A 71 -4.85 -0.77 12.29
C LYS A 71 -4.54 -0.29 13.71
N LEU A 72 -3.30 0.17 13.92
CA LEU A 72 -2.95 0.83 15.17
C LEU A 72 -3.95 1.97 15.40
N ARG A 73 -4.65 1.93 16.54
CA ARG A 73 -5.56 3.01 16.92
C ARG A 73 -4.71 4.26 17.16
N SER A 74 -5.15 5.40 16.65
CA SER A 74 -4.51 6.69 16.93
C SER A 74 -4.46 6.91 18.45
N GLY A 75 -3.31 7.30 18.98
CA GLY A 75 -3.13 7.58 20.42
C GLY A 75 -2.14 6.67 21.18
N LEU A 76 -1.36 5.84 20.49
CA LEU A 76 -0.26 5.11 21.13
C LEU A 76 0.85 6.10 21.54
N VAL A 77 0.93 6.40 22.83
CA VAL A 77 2.04 7.16 23.44
C VAL A 77 2.99 6.14 24.06
N ILE A 78 4.26 6.16 23.62
CA ILE A 78 5.32 5.37 24.24
C ILE A 78 6.11 6.34 25.13
N HIS A 79 5.95 6.19 26.44
CA HIS A 79 6.81 6.83 27.43
C HIS A 79 7.78 5.76 27.94
N LEU A 80 9.05 5.89 27.59
CA LEU A 80 10.09 5.04 28.16
C LEU A 80 10.24 5.47 29.63
N LEU A 81 9.99 4.55 30.56
CA LEU A 81 10.34 4.76 31.96
C LEU A 81 11.82 4.39 32.09
N ASP A 82 12.61 5.32 32.59
CA ASP A 82 14.00 5.09 32.99
C ASP A 82 14.07 4.04 34.12
#